data_AF-A0A821HQZ8-F1
#
_entry.id   AF-A0A821HQZ8-F1
#
_cell.length_a   1.000
_cell.length_b   1.000
_cell.length_c   1.000
_cell.angle_alpha   90.00
_cell.angle_beta   90.00
_cell.angle_gamma   90.00
#
_symmetry.space_group_name_H-M   'P 1'
#
loop_
_entity.id
_entity.type
_entity.pdbx_description
1 polymer ?
#
loop_
_entity_poly.entity_id
_entity_poly.type
_entity_poly.pdbx_seq_one_letter_code
_entity_poly.pdbx_strand_id
1 'polypeptide(L)'
;SISGNDLKYAAFVGKPFEISYQYAEIIANKIALANGQPKIERVYFIGDNPDVDIVGANMYNHLLQQANNLRTSISGYSLLTDSKYLSATLCESILVCTCVYDSQKHKLDRKNPWKSPTTIKLNVLEAVKYVILKEAWPWIVSC
;
A
#
# COMPACT_ATOMS: atom_id res chain seq x y z
N SER A 1 13.19 21.16 21.22
CA SER A 1 14.13 20.13 21.70
C SER A 1 15.35 20.80 22.29
N ILE A 2 16.00 20.17 23.28
CA ILE A 2 17.00 20.78 24.17
C ILE A 2 18.46 20.39 23.85
N SER A 3 18.72 19.98 22.61
CA SER A 3 20.08 19.79 22.10
C SER A 3 20.07 20.06 20.60
N GLY A 4 20.97 20.95 20.14
CA GLY A 4 21.11 21.32 18.72
C GLY A 4 21.74 20.24 17.85
N ASN A 5 21.51 18.96 18.16
CA ASN A 5 21.94 17.82 17.37
C ASN A 5 20.73 17.20 16.67
N ASP A 6 20.83 16.99 15.36
CA ASP A 6 19.80 16.28 14.60
C ASP A 6 19.54 14.90 15.22
N LEU A 7 18.27 14.64 15.53
CA LEU A 7 17.83 13.36 16.09
C LEU A 7 18.02 12.29 15.01
N LYS A 8 19.05 11.45 15.14
CA LYS A 8 19.25 10.29 14.28
C LYS A 8 18.22 9.21 14.66
N TYR A 9 17.09 9.17 13.95
CA TYR A 9 16.14 8.06 14.06
C TYR A 9 16.82 6.77 13.59
N ALA A 10 17.06 5.83 14.52
CA ALA A 10 17.84 4.62 14.26
C ALA A 10 17.13 3.60 13.36
N ALA A 11 15.86 3.80 13.03
CA ALA A 11 15.16 3.04 12.00
C ALA A 11 14.04 3.90 11.41
N PHE A 12 14.08 4.14 10.10
CA PHE A 12 12.95 4.72 9.37
C PHE A 12 11.84 3.66 9.23
N VAL A 13 11.04 3.53 10.29
CA VAL A 13 9.86 2.65 10.35
C VAL A 13 8.58 3.50 10.35
N GLY A 14 7.47 2.92 9.89
CA GLY A 14 6.22 3.64 9.66
C GLY A 14 6.05 4.08 8.20
N LYS A 15 4.86 4.57 7.86
CA LYS A 15 4.60 5.13 6.53
C LYS A 15 5.38 6.46 6.39
N PRO A 16 5.90 6.81 5.20
CA PRO A 16 5.73 6.15 3.90
C PRO A 16 6.78 5.06 3.59
N PHE A 17 7.59 4.62 4.57
CA PHE A 17 8.71 3.70 4.29
C PHE A 17 8.24 2.32 3.83
N GLU A 18 8.85 1.84 2.74
CA GLU A 18 8.57 0.56 2.08
C GLU A 18 8.45 -0.62 3.04
N ILE A 19 9.35 -0.70 4.03
CA ILE A 19 9.38 -1.79 5.00
C ILE A 19 8.05 -1.98 5.73
N SER A 20 7.31 -0.89 5.95
CA SER A 20 5.99 -0.93 6.60
C SER A 20 4.93 -1.60 5.73
N TYR A 21 5.01 -1.40 4.41
CA TYR A 21 4.06 -1.95 3.44
C TYR A 21 4.36 -3.43 3.17
N GLN A 22 5.63 -3.80 3.06
CA GLN A 22 6.03 -5.21 3.00
C GLN A 22 5.64 -5.97 4.27
N TYR A 23 5.85 -5.37 5.45
CA TYR A 23 5.44 -5.98 6.71
C TYR A 23 3.91 -6.18 6.76
N ALA A 24 3.13 -5.21 6.29
CA ALA A 24 1.68 -5.33 6.18
C ALA A 24 1.27 -6.52 5.30
N GLU A 25 1.92 -6.71 4.15
CA GLU A 25 1.69 -7.88 3.28
C GLU A 25 2.00 -9.20 4.01
N ILE A 26 3.15 -9.29 4.70
CA ILE A 26 3.53 -10.49 5.46
C ILE A 26 2.45 -10.85 6.48
N ILE A 27 1.94 -9.86 7.22
CA ILE A 27 0.88 -10.08 8.21
C ILE A 27 -0.42 -10.52 7.52
N ALA A 28 -0.81 -9.86 6.41
CA ALA A 28 -2.00 -10.22 5.67
C ALA A 28 -1.93 -11.66 5.12
N ASN A 29 -0.79 -12.06 4.56
CA ASN A 29 -0.55 -13.43 4.08
C ASN A 29 -0.55 -14.47 5.20
N LYS A 30 0.02 -14.15 6.37
CA LYS A 30 -0.07 -15.03 7.55
C LYS A 30 -1.53 -15.27 7.96
N ILE A 31 -2.34 -14.21 7.98
CA ILE A 31 -3.77 -14.30 8.30
C ILE A 31 -4.51 -15.11 7.23
N ALA A 32 -4.27 -14.85 5.94
CA ALA A 32 -4.90 -15.59 4.84
C ALA A 32 -4.61 -17.10 4.95
N LEU A 33 -3.33 -17.47 5.06
CA LEU A 33 -2.92 -18.88 5.16
C LEU A 33 -3.45 -19.56 6.42
N ALA A 34 -3.50 -18.86 7.55
CA ALA A 34 -4.10 -19.39 8.79
C ALA A 34 -5.61 -19.67 8.64
N ASN A 35 -6.29 -18.99 7.72
CA ASN A 35 -7.70 -19.19 7.40
C ASN A 35 -7.91 -20.09 6.15
N GLY A 36 -6.88 -20.82 5.71
CA GLY A 36 -6.96 -21.71 4.55
C GLY A 36 -7.14 -21.00 3.21
N GLN A 37 -6.89 -19.68 3.15
CA GLN A 37 -6.96 -18.91 1.91
C GLN A 37 -5.62 -18.99 1.15
N PRO A 38 -5.65 -18.83 -0.18
CA PRO A 38 -4.42 -18.72 -0.97
C PRO A 38 -3.63 -17.47 -0.57
N LYS A 39 -2.35 -17.44 -0.99
CA LYS A 39 -1.51 -16.26 -0.83
C LYS A 39 -2.08 -15.07 -1.61
N ILE A 40 -1.87 -13.88 -1.08
CA ILE A 40 -2.37 -12.62 -1.64
C ILE A 40 -1.49 -12.22 -2.83
N GLU A 41 -2.11 -12.07 -4.00
CA GLU A 41 -1.43 -11.64 -5.23
C GLU A 41 -1.58 -10.13 -5.49
N ARG A 42 -2.63 -9.51 -4.97
CA ARG A 42 -2.96 -8.10 -5.17
C ARG A 42 -3.30 -7.43 -3.85
N VAL A 43 -2.67 -6.30 -3.55
CA VAL A 43 -2.87 -5.54 -2.32
C VAL A 43 -3.47 -4.18 -2.64
N TYR A 44 -4.44 -3.75 -1.84
CA TYR A 44 -5.02 -2.41 -1.91
C TYR A 44 -4.74 -1.66 -0.62
N PHE A 45 -4.00 -0.55 -0.70
CA PHE A 45 -3.80 0.34 0.43
C PHE A 45 -4.81 1.48 0.35
N ILE A 46 -5.71 1.52 1.33
CA ILE A 46 -6.73 2.56 1.48
C ILE A 46 -6.25 3.52 2.58
N GLY A 47 -6.16 4.81 2.27
CA GLY A 47 -5.67 5.82 3.21
C GLY A 47 -6.12 7.22 2.84
N ASP A 48 -5.97 8.17 3.75
CA ASP A 48 -6.47 9.53 3.65
C ASP A 48 -5.37 10.58 3.49
N ASN A 49 -4.09 10.17 3.58
CA ASN A 49 -2.96 11.08 3.47
C ASN A 49 -2.14 10.86 2.18
N PRO A 50 -2.21 11.78 1.20
CA PRO A 50 -1.47 11.66 -0.06
C PRO A 50 0.05 11.58 0.12
N ASP A 51 0.61 12.24 1.13
CA ASP A 51 2.06 12.31 1.35
C ASP A 51 2.62 11.08 2.06
N VAL A 52 1.74 10.23 2.62
CA VAL A 52 2.12 9.13 3.51
C VAL A 52 1.57 7.80 3.01
N ASP A 53 0.24 7.73 2.82
CA ASP A 53 -0.45 6.51 2.40
C ASP A 53 -0.23 6.24 0.92
N ILE A 54 -0.45 7.27 0.10
CA ILE A 54 -0.40 7.14 -1.35
C ILE A 54 1.05 7.02 -1.82
N VAL A 55 1.95 7.86 -1.29
CA VAL A 55 3.38 7.74 -1.57
C VAL A 55 3.90 6.35 -1.20
N GLY A 56 3.63 5.87 0.01
CA GLY A 56 4.14 4.57 0.44
C GLY A 56 3.58 3.40 -0.37
N ALA A 57 2.27 3.41 -0.68
CA ALA A 57 1.65 2.39 -1.51
C ALA A 57 2.19 2.40 -2.95
N ASN A 58 2.41 3.58 -3.54
CA ASN A 58 2.95 3.72 -4.88
C ASN A 58 4.42 3.30 -4.96
N MET A 59 5.23 3.66 -3.95
CA MET A 59 6.62 3.18 -3.82
C MET A 59 6.64 1.65 -3.78
N TYR A 60 5.84 1.04 -2.90
CA TYR A 60 5.76 -0.41 -2.79
C TYR A 60 5.31 -1.07 -4.11
N ASN A 61 4.30 -0.54 -4.82
CA ASN A 61 3.91 -1.05 -6.13
C ASN A 61 5.05 -0.98 -7.16
N HIS A 62 5.82 0.11 -7.16
CA HIS A 62 6.97 0.27 -8.04
C HIS A 62 8.03 -0.81 -7.78
N LEU A 63 8.23 -1.19 -6.52
CA LEU A 63 9.15 -2.26 -6.13
C LEU A 63 8.65 -3.64 -6.59
N LEU A 64 7.34 -3.90 -6.46
CA LEU A 64 6.74 -5.12 -7.02
C LEU A 64 6.96 -5.21 -8.54
N GLN A 65 6.77 -4.11 -9.26
CA GLN A 65 7.01 -4.05 -10.71
C GLN A 65 8.48 -4.28 -11.06
N GLN A 66 9.41 -3.67 -10.33
CA GLN A 66 10.84 -3.91 -10.52
C GLN A 66 11.20 -5.38 -10.26
N ALA A 67 10.70 -5.97 -9.17
CA ALA A 67 10.96 -7.38 -8.83
C ALA A 67 10.42 -8.33 -9.91
N ASN A 68 9.22 -8.06 -10.44
CA ASN A 68 8.63 -8.83 -11.54
C ASN A 68 9.45 -8.73 -12.83
N ASN A 69 9.99 -7.55 -13.14
CA ASN A 69 10.76 -7.32 -14.36
C ASN A 69 12.19 -7.87 -14.30
N LEU A 70 12.84 -7.82 -13.13
CA LEU A 70 14.26 -8.14 -12.99
C LEU A 70 14.54 -9.62 -12.72
N ARG A 71 13.52 -10.46 -12.45
CA ARG A 71 13.69 -11.85 -11.97
C ARG A 71 14.74 -11.99 -10.83
N THR A 72 15.05 -10.90 -10.14
CA THR A 72 16.11 -10.80 -9.12
C THR A 72 15.73 -9.77 -8.06
N SER A 73 16.17 -10.06 -6.85
CA SER A 73 15.81 -9.38 -5.60
C SER A 73 16.49 -8.00 -5.49
N ILE A 74 15.70 -6.94 -5.36
CA ILE A 74 16.19 -5.57 -5.10
C ILE A 74 16.72 -5.52 -3.66
N SER A 75 17.93 -5.04 -3.40
CA SER A 75 18.62 -5.14 -2.09
C SER A 75 17.76 -4.90 -0.81
N GLY A 76 16.80 -3.97 -0.81
CA GLY A 76 15.87 -3.74 0.32
C GLY A 76 14.66 -4.68 0.34
N TYR A 77 14.13 -5.04 -0.83
CA TYR A 77 13.13 -6.09 -1.00
C TYR A 77 13.75 -7.45 -0.66
N SER A 78 15.01 -7.71 -1.05
CA SER A 78 15.75 -8.97 -0.91
C SER A 78 15.85 -9.46 0.54
N LEU A 79 16.10 -8.54 1.48
CA LEU A 79 16.22 -8.87 2.90
C LEU A 79 14.89 -9.36 3.50
N LEU A 80 13.77 -9.01 2.88
CA LEU A 80 12.42 -9.34 3.32
C LEU A 80 11.73 -10.35 2.38
N THR A 81 12.14 -10.51 1.12
CA THR A 81 11.66 -11.52 0.14
C THR A 81 12.03 -12.93 0.48
N ASP A 82 13.03 -13.13 1.34
CA ASP A 82 13.26 -14.45 1.94
C ASP A 82 12.07 -14.88 2.81
N SER A 83 11.14 -13.96 3.11
CA SER A 83 9.83 -14.29 3.64
C SER A 83 8.97 -14.97 2.58
N LYS A 84 8.69 -16.27 2.79
CA LYS A 84 7.67 -17.04 2.04
C LYS A 84 6.27 -16.41 2.03
N TYR A 85 6.05 -15.32 2.78
CA TYR A 85 4.79 -14.58 2.88
C TYR A 85 4.74 -13.31 2.00
N LEU A 86 5.79 -12.99 1.24
CA LEU A 86 5.71 -11.98 0.19
C LEU A 86 5.38 -12.69 -1.14
N SER A 87 4.23 -12.37 -1.72
CA SER A 87 3.63 -12.98 -2.91
C SER A 87 2.88 -11.99 -3.80
N ALA A 88 2.62 -10.78 -3.32
CA ALA A 88 1.94 -9.76 -4.10
C ALA A 88 2.75 -9.43 -5.35
N THR A 89 2.05 -9.28 -6.47
CA THR A 89 2.62 -8.87 -7.76
C THR A 89 2.11 -7.50 -8.18
N LEU A 90 1.01 -7.02 -7.58
CA LEU A 90 0.49 -5.68 -7.78
C LEU A 90 0.01 -5.06 -6.47
N CYS A 91 0.25 -3.75 -6.34
CA CYS A 91 -0.31 -2.91 -5.29
C CYS A 91 -1.06 -1.71 -5.92
N GLU A 92 -2.24 -1.38 -5.39
CA GLU A 92 -2.99 -0.18 -5.77
C GLU A 92 -3.25 0.72 -4.56
N SER A 93 -3.19 2.03 -4.80
CA SER A 93 -3.42 3.05 -3.77
C SER A 93 -4.80 3.69 -3.96
N ILE A 94 -5.61 3.71 -2.90
CA ILE A 94 -6.94 4.31 -2.88
C ILE A 94 -6.95 5.44 -1.85
N LEU A 95 -7.08 6.67 -2.34
CA LEU A 95 -7.21 7.84 -1.49
C LEU A 95 -8.67 8.03 -1.07
N VAL A 96 -8.93 8.17 0.23
CA VAL A 96 -10.25 8.50 0.77
C VAL A 96 -10.30 9.94 1.31
N CYS A 97 -11.48 10.56 1.24
CA CYS A 97 -11.67 11.99 1.54
C CYS A 97 -12.24 12.27 2.95
N THR A 98 -12.04 11.38 3.91
CA THR A 98 -12.75 11.45 5.20
C THR A 98 -12.03 12.21 6.31
N CYS A 99 -10.71 12.44 6.19
CA CYS A 99 -9.88 12.96 7.28
C CYS A 99 -8.85 13.99 6.79
N VAL A 100 -7.59 13.60 6.56
CA VAL A 100 -6.50 14.52 6.20
C VAL A 100 -6.71 15.12 4.82
N TYR A 101 -7.04 14.27 3.83
CA TYR A 101 -7.40 14.74 2.50
C TYR A 101 -8.86 15.18 2.41
N ASP A 102 -9.05 16.32 1.75
CA ASP A 102 -10.35 16.93 1.48
C ASP A 102 -10.32 17.40 0.03
N SER A 103 -11.12 16.75 -0.82
CA SER A 103 -11.15 17.02 -2.26
C SER A 103 -11.61 18.44 -2.63
N GLN A 104 -12.31 19.14 -1.73
CA GLN A 104 -12.75 20.51 -1.97
C GLN A 104 -11.66 21.53 -1.63
N LYS A 105 -10.81 21.22 -0.65
CA LYS A 105 -9.76 22.12 -0.15
C LYS A 105 -8.39 21.84 -0.75
N HIS A 106 -8.10 20.59 -1.06
CA HIS A 106 -6.77 20.14 -1.46
C HIS A 106 -6.72 19.77 -2.94
N LYS A 107 -5.78 20.39 -3.66
CA LYS A 107 -5.40 19.98 -5.02
C LYS A 107 -4.28 18.95 -4.92
N LEU A 108 -4.52 17.76 -5.47
CA LEU A 108 -3.46 16.76 -5.59
C LEU A 108 -2.37 17.25 -6.55
N ASP A 109 -1.11 17.04 -6.17
CA ASP A 109 0.02 17.24 -7.05
C ASP A 109 0.08 16.11 -8.09
N ARG A 110 -0.69 16.28 -9.16
CA ARG A 110 -0.77 15.31 -10.28
C ARG A 110 0.51 15.24 -11.11
N LYS A 111 1.47 16.15 -10.91
CA LYS A 111 2.77 16.07 -11.59
C LYS A 111 3.70 15.08 -10.91
N ASN A 112 3.49 14.80 -9.64
CA ASN A 112 4.25 13.82 -8.89
C ASN A 112 3.56 12.44 -8.97
N PRO A 113 4.13 11.46 -9.69
CA PRO A 113 3.53 10.14 -9.82
C PRO A 113 3.41 9.42 -8.47
N TRP A 114 4.30 9.71 -7.51
CA TRP A 114 4.27 9.09 -6.18
C TRP A 114 3.07 9.55 -5.35
N LYS A 115 2.55 10.76 -5.58
CA LYS A 115 1.38 11.30 -4.86
C LYS A 115 0.06 11.07 -5.61
N SER A 116 0.11 10.44 -6.77
CA SER A 116 -1.06 10.20 -7.60
C SER A 116 -1.70 8.87 -7.22
N PRO A 117 -2.90 8.86 -6.58
CA PRO A 117 -3.55 7.61 -6.20
C PRO A 117 -4.08 6.88 -7.43
N THR A 118 -4.18 5.55 -7.36
CA THR A 118 -4.83 4.75 -8.41
C THR A 118 -6.30 5.15 -8.59
N THR A 119 -7.01 5.39 -7.48
CA THR A 119 -8.36 5.95 -7.50
C THR A 119 -8.65 6.76 -6.23
N ILE A 120 -9.66 7.62 -6.29
CA ILE A 120 -10.13 8.42 -5.16
C ILE A 120 -11.57 8.01 -4.85
N LYS A 121 -11.88 7.82 -3.58
CA LYS A 121 -13.21 7.44 -3.09
C LYS A 121 -13.63 8.34 -1.95
N LEU A 122 -14.94 8.48 -1.78
CA LEU A 122 -15.47 9.38 -0.74
C LEU A 122 -15.04 8.93 0.66
N ASN A 123 -15.10 7.62 0.91
CA ASN A 123 -14.79 7.01 2.20
C ASN A 123 -14.35 5.54 2.03
N VAL A 124 -14.01 4.89 3.14
CA VAL A 124 -13.56 3.49 3.16
C VAL A 124 -14.63 2.53 2.63
N LEU A 125 -15.92 2.76 2.91
CA LEU A 125 -17.00 1.91 2.42
C LEU A 125 -17.05 1.91 0.88
N GLU A 126 -16.96 3.08 0.26
CA GLU A 126 -16.92 3.21 -1.20
C GLU A 126 -15.63 2.65 -1.83
N ALA A 127 -14.51 2.73 -1.10
CA ALA A 127 -13.26 2.07 -1.49
C ALA A 127 -13.39 0.55 -1.49
N VAL A 128 -13.96 -0.04 -0.43
CA VAL A 128 -14.17 -1.49 -0.33
C VAL A 128 -15.16 -1.98 -1.39
N LYS A 129 -16.29 -1.28 -1.59
CA LYS A 129 -17.24 -1.61 -2.68
C LYS A 129 -16.56 -1.61 -4.04
N TYR A 130 -15.73 -0.60 -4.30
CA TYR A 130 -14.96 -0.53 -5.54
C TYR A 130 -14.02 -1.72 -5.71
N VAL A 131 -13.28 -2.12 -4.67
CA VAL A 131 -12.38 -3.29 -4.72
C VAL A 131 -13.16 -4.58 -5.00
N ILE A 132 -14.27 -4.80 -4.28
CA ILE A 132 -15.11 -5.99 -4.45
C ILE A 132 -15.67 -6.08 -5.89
N LEU A 133 -16.18 -4.96 -6.41
CA LEU A 133 -16.71 -4.89 -7.78
C LEU A 133 -15.61 -5.10 -8.82
N LYS A 134 -14.42 -4.53 -8.60
CA LYS A 134 -13.28 -4.62 -9.52
C LYS A 134 -12.70 -6.02 -9.60
N GLU A 135 -12.53 -6.69 -8.47
CA GLU A 135 -12.01 -8.07 -8.42
C GLU A 135 -13.07 -9.11 -8.79
N ALA A 136 -14.26 -8.66 -9.21
CA ALA A 136 -15.35 -9.48 -9.73
C ALA A 136 -15.66 -10.69 -8.85
N TRP A 137 -15.76 -10.50 -7.53
CA TRP A 137 -16.15 -11.58 -6.61
C TRP A 137 -17.58 -12.00 -6.92
N PRO A 138 -17.81 -13.15 -7.60
CA PRO A 138 -19.13 -13.49 -8.13
C PRO A 138 -20.18 -13.70 -7.03
N TRP A 139 -19.74 -13.94 -5.79
CA TRP A 139 -20.56 -14.39 -4.66
C TRP A 139 -21.11 -13.27 -3.78
N ILE A 140 -20.59 -12.03 -3.86
CA ILE A 140 -21.03 -10.92 -2.99
C ILE A 140 -22.20 -10.13 -3.60
N VAL A 141 -22.39 -10.20 -4.92
CA VAL A 141 -23.44 -9.43 -5.62
C VAL A 141 -24.80 -10.15 -5.63
N SER A 142 -24.94 -11.27 -4.93
CA SER A 142 -26.16 -12.10 -4.91
C SER A 142 -26.81 -12.25 -3.53
N CYS A 143 -26.47 -11.39 -2.55
CA CYS A 143 -27.09 -11.36 -1.22
C CYS A 143 -28.09 -10.21 -1.09
#